data_AF-X6M041-F1
#
_entry.id   AF-X6M041-F1
#
_cell.length_a   1.000
_cell.length_b   1.000
_cell.length_c   1.000
_cell.angle_alpha   90.00
_cell.angle_beta   90.00
_cell.angle_gamma   90.00
#
_symmetry.space_group_name_H-M   'P 1'
#
loop_
_entity.id
_entity.type
_entity.pdbx_description
1 polymer ?
#
loop_
_entity_poly.entity_id
_entity_poly.type
_entity_poly.pdbx_seq_one_letter_code
_entity_poly.pdbx_strand_id
1 'polypeptide(L)'
;MTTSLDNLESQFFPLELPSDLIRSEIVYNNEWTMEEKIRKLIGKYLLSNSPLTLNISFPVRSYFIDLHKDKNLGNDMGIQEKCTLFRPVIKEVIVLMRDSFLRFRQTEFYNKLLEEQSEPSSQNRSQNRSQNPDTS
;
A
#
# COMPACT_ATOMS: atom_id res chain seq x y z
N MET A 1 20.32 36.46 -10.82
CA MET A 1 20.53 34.99 -10.92
C MET A 1 19.39 34.33 -10.15
N THR A 2 18.27 34.10 -10.82
CA THR A 2 17.07 33.47 -10.28
C THR A 2 17.13 31.99 -10.65
N THR A 3 17.42 31.12 -9.68
CA THR A 3 17.31 29.68 -9.84
C THR A 3 15.83 29.31 -9.89
N SER A 4 15.31 29.06 -11.10
CA SER A 4 13.99 28.47 -11.32
C SER A 4 13.92 27.11 -10.63
N LEU A 5 12.95 26.95 -9.73
CA LEU A 5 12.57 25.70 -9.06
C LEU A 5 11.61 24.86 -9.91
N ASP A 6 11.54 25.11 -11.22
CA ASP A 6 10.49 24.58 -12.10
C ASP A 6 10.81 23.20 -12.71
N ASN A 7 11.82 22.48 -12.22
CA ASN A 7 12.26 21.24 -12.86
C ASN A 7 12.40 20.05 -11.89
N LEU A 8 11.54 19.99 -10.88
CA LEU A 8 11.23 18.72 -10.21
C LEU A 8 10.06 18.06 -10.93
N GLU A 9 10.26 17.71 -12.22
CA GLU A 9 9.39 16.76 -12.88
C GLU A 9 9.29 15.53 -11.98
N SER A 10 8.07 15.26 -11.54
CA SER A 10 7.73 14.19 -10.61
C SER A 10 8.19 12.86 -11.19
N GLN A 11 9.42 12.43 -10.86
CA GLN A 11 9.94 11.11 -11.21
C GLN A 11 8.98 10.08 -10.64
N PHE A 12 8.16 9.52 -11.52
CA PHE A 12 7.24 8.46 -11.19
C PHE A 12 8.09 7.19 -11.06
N PHE A 13 8.48 6.84 -9.84
CA PHE A 13 9.14 5.55 -9.60
C PHE A 13 8.06 4.46 -9.72
N PRO A 14 8.12 3.59 -10.75
CA PRO A 14 7.18 2.49 -10.83
C PRO A 14 7.44 1.56 -9.65
N LEU A 15 6.50 1.54 -8.70
CA LEU A 15 6.50 0.61 -7.59
C LEU A 15 5.99 -0.74 -8.14
N GLU A 16 6.90 -1.68 -8.41
CA GLU A 16 6.51 -3.04 -8.74
C GLU A 16 6.07 -3.76 -7.47
N LEU A 17 4.78 -4.06 -7.40
CA LEU A 17 4.21 -4.84 -6.30
C LEU A 17 4.50 -6.33 -6.53
N PRO A 18 4.84 -7.10 -5.47
CA PRO A 18 5.00 -8.54 -5.56
C PRO A 18 3.76 -9.21 -6.18
N SER A 19 3.98 -10.22 -7.02
CA SER A 19 2.90 -10.89 -7.76
C SER A 19 1.93 -11.68 -6.87
N ASP A 20 2.40 -12.08 -5.68
CA ASP A 20 1.66 -12.78 -4.63
C ASP A 20 0.82 -11.85 -3.75
N LEU A 21 0.94 -10.53 -3.93
CA LEU A 21 0.18 -9.57 -3.14
C LEU A 21 -1.31 -9.67 -3.46
N ILE A 22 -2.11 -9.84 -2.41
CA ILE A 22 -3.57 -9.97 -2.52
C ILE A 22 -4.13 -8.71 -3.19
N ARG A 23 -4.77 -8.91 -4.34
CA ARG A 23 -5.42 -7.83 -5.10
C ARG A 23 -6.76 -7.48 -4.47
N SER A 24 -7.06 -6.18 -4.41
CA SER A 24 -8.36 -5.71 -3.95
C SER A 24 -9.47 -6.17 -4.90
N GLU A 25 -10.40 -6.96 -4.37
CA GLU A 25 -11.62 -7.37 -5.07
C GLU A 25 -12.45 -6.18 -5.58
N ILE A 26 -12.31 -5.00 -4.97
CA ILE A 26 -13.02 -3.80 -5.43
C ILE A 26 -12.30 -3.14 -6.59
N VAL A 27 -10.99 -2.91 -6.46
CA VAL A 27 -10.22 -2.12 -7.43
C VAL A 27 -10.03 -2.90 -8.73
N TYR A 28 -9.78 -4.20 -8.63
CA TYR A 28 -9.48 -5.06 -9.78
C TYR A 28 -10.71 -5.74 -10.38
N ASN A 29 -11.92 -5.44 -9.91
CA ASN A 29 -13.14 -5.90 -10.57
C ASN A 29 -13.39 -5.09 -11.85
N ASN A 30 -13.40 -5.77 -13.00
CA ASN A 30 -13.59 -5.12 -14.32
C ASN A 30 -15.07 -4.89 -14.67
N GLU A 31 -16.00 -5.47 -13.92
CA GLU A 31 -17.45 -5.31 -14.10
C GLU A 31 -17.96 -4.00 -13.50
N TRP A 32 -17.20 -3.37 -12.60
CA TRP A 32 -17.59 -2.14 -11.92
C TRP A 32 -16.95 -0.91 -12.57
N THR A 33 -17.77 0.12 -12.73
CA THR A 33 -17.36 1.48 -13.10
C THR A 33 -16.49 2.11 -12.01
N MET A 34 -15.76 3.17 -12.36
CA MET A 34 -14.90 3.88 -11.41
C MET A 34 -15.71 4.46 -10.24
N GLU A 35 -16.91 4.93 -10.53
CA GLU A 35 -17.87 5.50 -9.58
C GLU A 35 -18.37 4.45 -8.60
N GLU A 36 -18.72 3.25 -9.09
CA GLU A 36 -19.11 2.13 -8.24
C GLU A 36 -17.98 1.68 -7.34
N LYS A 37 -16.74 1.65 -7.86
CA LYS A 37 -15.55 1.36 -7.07
C LYS A 37 -15.35 2.39 -5.97
N ILE A 38 -15.47 3.68 -6.28
CA ILE A 38 -15.40 4.76 -5.30
C ILE A 38 -16.45 4.55 -4.20
N ARG A 39 -17.72 4.35 -4.56
CA ARG A 39 -18.80 4.13 -3.57
C ARG A 39 -18.50 2.94 -2.67
N LYS A 40 -18.06 1.82 -3.26
CA LYS A 40 -17.74 0.60 -2.49
C LYS A 40 -16.53 0.79 -1.57
N LEU A 41 -15.50 1.52 -2.01
CA LEU A 41 -14.37 1.86 -1.16
C LEU A 41 -14.78 2.75 0.02
N ILE A 42 -15.62 3.77 -0.24
CA ILE A 42 -16.17 4.62 0.83
C ILE A 42 -17.00 3.77 1.80
N GLY A 43 -17.90 2.94 1.27
CA GLY A 43 -18.75 2.04 2.06
C GLY A 43 -17.94 1.08 2.94
N LYS A 44 -16.89 0.48 2.38
CA LYS A 44 -16.05 -0.51 3.07
C LYS A 44 -15.11 0.11 4.10
N TYR A 45 -14.57 1.30 3.86
CA TYR A 45 -13.48 1.81 4.70
C TYR A 45 -13.78 3.11 5.44
N LEU A 46 -14.79 3.88 5.04
CA LEU A 46 -14.99 5.25 5.56
C LEU A 46 -16.32 5.44 6.29
N LEU A 47 -17.35 4.65 5.99
CA LEU A 47 -18.63 4.72 6.71
C LEU A 47 -18.49 4.13 8.12
N SER A 48 -18.98 4.84 9.13
CA SER A 48 -18.80 4.50 10.55
C SER A 48 -19.35 3.13 10.98
N ASN A 49 -20.20 2.50 10.17
CA ASN A 49 -20.80 1.20 10.47
C ASN A 49 -20.05 0.03 9.81
N SER A 50 -18.92 0.28 9.14
CA SER A 50 -18.15 -0.79 8.50
C SER A 50 -17.22 -1.49 9.51
N PRO A 51 -17.09 -2.83 9.48
CA PRO A 51 -16.10 -3.54 10.30
C PRO A 51 -14.65 -3.17 9.96
N LEU A 52 -14.39 -2.64 8.76
CA LEU A 52 -13.07 -2.22 8.30
C LEU A 52 -12.93 -0.69 8.26
N THR A 53 -13.72 0.02 9.07
CA THR A 53 -13.67 1.48 9.14
C THR A 53 -12.27 1.95 9.56
N LEU A 54 -11.67 2.78 8.72
CA LEU A 54 -10.36 3.38 8.98
C LEU A 54 -10.48 4.46 10.05
N ASN A 55 -9.50 4.50 10.96
CA ASN A 55 -9.36 5.62 11.89
C ASN A 55 -8.85 6.84 11.10
N ILE A 56 -9.72 7.79 10.81
CA ILE A 56 -9.38 9.03 10.10
C ILE A 56 -10.12 10.19 10.75
N SER A 57 -9.62 11.40 10.52
CA SER A 57 -10.18 12.63 11.06
C SER A 57 -11.64 12.83 10.63
N PHE A 58 -12.42 13.44 11.51
CA PHE A 58 -13.82 13.74 11.25
C PHE A 58 -14.04 14.59 9.99
N PRO A 59 -13.25 15.66 9.72
CA PRO A 59 -13.44 16.47 8.51
C PRO A 59 -13.29 15.66 7.22
N VAL A 60 -12.26 14.81 7.13
CA VAL A 60 -12.06 13.94 5.96
C VAL A 60 -13.21 12.95 5.85
N ARG A 61 -13.60 12.31 6.96
CA ARG A 61 -14.71 11.36 6.94
C ARG A 61 -16.03 12.00 6.52
N SER A 62 -16.36 13.17 7.04
CA SER A 62 -17.61 13.88 6.73
C SER A 62 -17.71 14.17 5.24
N TYR A 63 -16.62 14.64 4.61
CA TYR A 63 -16.57 14.87 3.17
C TYR A 63 -16.95 13.62 2.36
N PHE A 64 -16.41 12.46 2.72
CA PHE A 64 -16.72 11.20 2.01
C PHE A 64 -18.11 10.67 2.32
N ILE A 65 -18.65 10.91 3.51
CA ILE A 65 -20.03 10.55 3.85
C ILE A 65 -21.00 11.36 2.98
N ASP A 66 -20.77 12.66 2.83
CA ASP A 66 -21.62 13.53 2.02
C ASP A 66 -21.50 13.16 0.54
N LEU A 67 -20.27 12.91 0.07
CA LEU A 67 -20.00 12.43 -1.28
C LEU A 67 -20.69 11.08 -1.59
N HIS A 68 -20.76 10.17 -0.61
CA HIS A 68 -21.43 8.88 -0.78
C HIS A 68 -22.96 9.00 -0.85
N LYS A 69 -23.53 10.01 -0.18
CA LYS A 69 -24.98 10.28 -0.25
C LYS A 69 -25.38 10.93 -1.57
N ASP A 70 -24.42 11.55 -2.26
CA ASP A 70 -24.67 12.15 -3.56
C ASP A 70 -24.95 11.08 -4.63
N LYS A 71 -26.17 11.14 -5.18
CA LYS A 71 -26.61 10.25 -6.26
C LYS A 71 -25.89 10.53 -7.58
N ASN A 72 -25.40 11.75 -7.75
CA ASN A 72 -24.71 12.20 -8.96
C ASN A 72 -23.20 11.96 -8.90
N LEU A 73 -22.71 11.29 -7.85
CA LEU A 73 -21.30 10.95 -7.70
C LEU A 73 -20.74 10.33 -8.98
N GLY A 74 -19.92 11.11 -9.69
CA GLY A 74 -19.25 10.71 -10.91
C GLY A 74 -19.63 11.45 -12.18
N ASN A 75 -20.81 12.08 -12.25
CA ASN A 75 -21.20 12.85 -13.43
C ASN A 75 -20.49 14.20 -13.48
N ASP A 76 -20.31 14.84 -12.32
CA ASP A 76 -19.76 16.19 -12.23
C ASP A 76 -18.23 16.20 -12.03
N MET A 77 -17.64 15.03 -11.74
CA MET A 77 -16.23 14.90 -11.37
C MET A 77 -15.39 14.38 -12.54
N GLY A 78 -14.30 15.08 -12.85
CA GLY A 78 -13.34 14.69 -13.88
C GLY A 78 -12.57 13.42 -13.50
N ILE A 79 -12.00 12.73 -14.50
CA ILE A 79 -11.19 11.50 -14.28
C ILE A 79 -10.02 11.78 -13.33
N GLN A 80 -9.34 12.91 -13.49
CA GLN A 80 -8.20 13.28 -12.63
C GLN A 80 -8.60 13.50 -11.18
N GLU A 81 -9.77 14.10 -10.95
CA GLU A 81 -10.32 14.30 -9.61
C GLU A 81 -10.66 12.94 -8.99
N LYS A 82 -11.27 12.03 -9.74
CA LYS A 82 -11.54 10.65 -9.29
C LYS A 82 -10.26 9.90 -8.91
N CYS A 83 -9.19 10.02 -9.71
CA CYS A 83 -7.90 9.37 -9.43
C CYS A 83 -7.19 9.95 -8.20
N THR A 84 -7.45 11.21 -7.85
CA THR A 84 -6.81 11.89 -6.72
C THR A 84 -7.70 12.00 -5.49
N LEU A 85 -8.95 11.56 -5.60
CA LEU A 85 -10.00 11.68 -4.59
C LEU A 85 -9.57 11.17 -3.21
N PHE A 86 -8.93 10.00 -3.15
CA PHE A 86 -8.54 9.36 -1.89
C PHE A 86 -7.21 9.86 -1.31
N ARG A 87 -6.52 10.82 -1.93
CA ARG A 87 -5.24 11.35 -1.41
C ARG A 87 -5.30 11.79 0.06
N PRO A 88 -6.33 12.52 0.54
CA PRO A 88 -6.42 12.90 1.94
C PRO A 88 -6.49 11.69 2.89
N VAL A 89 -7.27 10.66 2.52
CA VAL A 89 -7.41 9.42 3.30
C VAL A 89 -6.07 8.68 3.35
N ILE A 90 -5.44 8.48 2.19
CA ILE A 90 -4.15 7.78 2.09
C ILE A 90 -3.10 8.46 2.95
N LYS A 91 -3.05 9.79 2.95
CA LYS A 91 -2.10 10.56 3.77
C LYS A 91 -2.29 10.28 5.26
N GLU A 92 -3.52 10.28 5.77
CA GLU A 92 -3.79 9.99 7.18
C GLU A 92 -3.45 8.54 7.55
N VAL A 93 -3.81 7.59 6.68
CA VAL A 93 -3.49 6.16 6.88
C VAL A 93 -1.97 5.94 6.93
N ILE A 94 -1.20 6.58 6.05
CA ILE A 94 0.27 6.49 6.07
C ILE A 94 0.83 7.03 7.40
N VAL A 95 0.30 8.14 7.92
CA VAL A 95 0.73 8.68 9.21
C VAL A 95 0.46 7.69 10.33
N LEU A 96 -0.70 7.04 10.35
CA LEU A 96 -1.03 6.00 11.34
C LEU A 96 -0.18 4.74 11.19
N MET A 97 0.05 4.30 9.96
CA MET A 97 0.91 3.15 9.68
C MET A 97 2.35 3.42 10.09
N ARG A 98 2.84 4.66 9.96
CA ARG A 98 4.19 5.03 10.41
C ARG A 98 4.36 4.85 11.91
N ASP A 99 3.40 5.28 12.70
CA ASP A 99 3.41 5.09 14.16
C ASP A 99 3.35 3.60 14.53
N SER A 100 2.45 2.84 13.89
CA SER A 100 2.38 1.38 14.06
C SER A 100 3.68 0.68 13.67
N PHE A 101 4.33 1.13 12.60
CA PHE A 101 5.61 0.60 12.14
C PHE A 101 6.74 0.90 13.13
N LEU A 102 6.78 2.10 13.71
CA LEU A 102 7.77 2.44 14.74
C LEU A 102 7.66 1.51 15.96
N ARG A 103 6.44 1.19 16.40
CA ARG A 103 6.23 0.19 17.46
C ARG A 103 6.60 -1.21 17.00
N PHE A 104 6.19 -1.60 15.79
CA PHE A 104 6.50 -2.92 15.23
C PHE A 104 8.00 -3.20 15.19
N ARG A 105 8.82 -2.19 14.84
CA ARG A 105 10.29 -2.30 14.83
C ARG A 105 10.92 -2.64 16.18
N GLN A 106 10.19 -2.47 17.28
CA GLN A 106 10.67 -2.79 18.62
C GLN A 106 10.26 -4.20 19.05
N THR A 107 9.54 -4.93 18.21
CA THR A 107 9.05 -6.28 18.53
C THR A 107 10.07 -7.35 18.20
N GLU A 108 10.08 -8.44 18.97
CA GLU A 108 10.90 -9.64 18.70
C GLU A 108 10.64 -10.23 17.30
N PHE A 109 9.42 -10.09 16.79
CA PHE A 109 9.08 -10.55 15.45
C PHE A 109 9.88 -9.80 14.38
N TYR A 110 10.02 -8.48 14.53
CA TYR A 110 10.82 -7.69 13.60
C TYR A 110 12.30 -8.04 13.67
N ASN A 111 12.83 -8.29 14.88
CA ASN A 111 14.23 -8.72 15.06
C ASN A 111 14.49 -10.06 14.35
N LYS A 112 13.61 -11.05 14.53
CA LYS A 112 13.70 -12.35 13.83
C LYS A 112 13.65 -12.21 12.31
N LEU A 113 12.78 -11.34 11.80
CA LEU A 113 12.71 -11.06 10.36
C LEU A 113 14.04 -10.52 9.82
N LEU A 114 14.74 -9.66 10.57
CA LEU A 114 16.05 -9.15 10.19
C LEU A 114 17.13 -10.24 10.23
N GLU A 115 17.09 -11.12 11.23
CA GLU A 115 18.01 -12.27 11.35
C GLU A 115 17.85 -13.20 10.14
N GLU A 116 16.62 -13.56 9.76
CA GLU A 116 16.30 -14.41 8.60
C GLU A 116 16.80 -13.81 7.27
N GLN A 117 16.80 -12.48 7.13
CA GLN A 117 17.33 -11.80 5.95
C GLN A 117 18.85 -11.63 5.98
N SER A 118 19.47 -11.73 7.14
CA SER A 118 20.91 -11.55 7.32
C SER A 118 21.73 -12.83 7.15
N GLU A 119 21.10 -14.01 7.25
CA GLU A 119 21.73 -15.30 7.00
C GLU A 119 21.89 -15.52 5.48
N PRO A 120 23.10 -15.34 4.89
CA PRO A 120 23.33 -15.76 3.52
C PRO A 120 23.39 -17.28 3.55
N SER A 121 22.55 -17.92 2.73
CA SER A 121 22.52 -19.35 2.36
C SER A 121 23.88 -20.08 2.47
N SER A 122 24.28 -20.40 3.70
CA SER A 122 25.51 -21.12 4.02
C SER A 122 25.18 -22.60 4.11
N GLN A 123 24.56 -23.12 3.05
CA GLN A 123 24.37 -24.55 2.81
C GLN A 123 24.82 -24.87 1.39
N ASN A 124 26.13 -24.81 1.15
CA ASN A 124 26.78 -25.47 0.01
C ASN A 124 28.25 -25.83 0.29
N ARG A 125 28.62 -26.06 1.57
CA ARG A 125 30.02 -26.33 1.96
C ARG A 125 30.34 -27.76 2.41
N SER A 126 29.44 -28.73 2.23
CA SER A 126 29.65 -30.10 2.74
C SER A 126 29.43 -31.23 1.73
N GLN A 127 29.76 -31.04 0.45
CA GLN A 127 29.84 -32.16 -0.51
C GLN A 127 31.20 -32.31 -1.21
N ASN A 128 32.24 -31.58 -0.80
CA ASN A 128 33.56 -31.66 -1.44
C ASN A 128 34.63 -32.33 -0.54
N ARG A 129 34.28 -33.46 0.08
CA ARG A 129 35.26 -34.26 0.86
C ARG A 129 34.95 -35.75 0.85
N SER A 130 34.95 -36.37 -0.33
CA SER A 130 35.40 -37.77 -0.46
C SER A 130 35.52 -38.13 -1.94
N GLN A 131 36.74 -38.09 -2.48
CA GLN A 131 37.23 -38.97 -3.54
C GLN A 131 38.70 -38.62 -3.78
N ASN A 132 39.59 -39.25 -3.01
CA ASN A 132 40.94 -39.58 -3.46
C ASN A 132 40.99 -41.12 -3.48
N PRO A 133 41.07 -41.77 -4.65
CA PRO A 133 41.54 -43.14 -4.71
C PRO A 133 43.07 -43.13 -4.79
N ASP A 134 43.68 -43.80 -3.82
CA ASP A 134 45.12 -44.07 -3.75
C ASP A 134 45.61 -44.74 -5.03
N THR A 135 46.70 -44.19 -5.55
CA THR A 135 47.60 -44.83 -6.51
C THR A 135 48.36 -45.97 -5.84
N SER A 136 48.20 -47.20 -6.34
CA SER A 136 49.23 -48.25 -6.43
C SER A 136 48.76 -49.34 -7.36
#